data_AF-A1S379-F1
#
_entry.id   AF-A1S379-F1
#
_cell.length_a   1.000
_cell.length_b   1.000
_cell.length_c   1.000
_cell.angle_alpha   90.00
_cell.angle_beta   90.00
_cell.angle_gamma   90.00
#
_symmetry.space_group_name_H-M   'P 1'
#
loop_
_entity.id
_entity.type
_entity.pdbx_description
1 polymer ?
#
loop_
_entity_poly.entity_id
_entity_poly.type
_entity_poly.pdbx_seq_one_letter_code
_entity_poly.pdbx_strand_id
1 'polypeptide(L)'
;MLKYITMIMSLAVLGANANCKGSTELGAVNFDKNSSYFDAAGTATLKQLLETQQTSADTGNGYLLLEFAFNRNAGDDELQKYNMWLAERRIERVKSYLINAGFGAMMVSRIRTAVDTESRALALQWCKASDEDQGQMLADASVAEHRL
;
A
#
# COMPACT_ATOMS: atom_id res chain seq x y z
N MET A 1 -48.95 10.65 -23.44
CA MET A 1 -47.53 10.50 -23.80
C MET A 1 -46.72 10.72 -22.52
N LEU A 2 -46.21 9.65 -21.92
CA LEU A 2 -45.52 9.67 -20.62
C LEU A 2 -44.05 10.02 -20.87
N LYS A 3 -43.60 11.19 -20.39
CA LYS A 3 -42.22 11.68 -20.53
C LYS A 3 -41.37 11.07 -19.41
N TYR A 4 -40.47 10.14 -19.76
CA TYR A 4 -39.48 9.61 -18.83
C TYR A 4 -38.40 10.68 -18.58
N ILE A 5 -38.30 11.13 -17.34
CA ILE A 5 -37.20 11.97 -16.86
C ILE A 5 -36.04 11.02 -16.54
N THR A 6 -35.09 10.91 -17.47
CA THR A 6 -33.84 10.18 -17.26
C THR A 6 -32.95 11.01 -16.35
N MET A 7 -32.96 10.71 -15.05
CA MET A 7 -32.06 11.30 -14.07
C MET A 7 -30.68 10.66 -14.22
N ILE A 8 -29.75 11.38 -14.83
CA ILE A 8 -28.34 10.97 -14.95
C ILE A 8 -27.67 11.15 -13.58
N MET A 9 -27.50 10.04 -12.88
CA MET A 9 -26.80 9.97 -11.59
C MET A 9 -25.31 10.17 -11.85
N SER A 10 -24.79 11.35 -11.47
CA SER A 10 -23.37 11.68 -11.57
C SER A 10 -22.61 10.95 -10.47
N LEU A 11 -21.85 9.91 -10.82
CA LEU A 11 -20.93 9.27 -9.87
C LEU A 11 -19.73 10.18 -9.66
N ALA A 12 -19.71 10.85 -8.50
CA ALA A 12 -18.52 11.50 -7.99
C ALA A 12 -17.49 10.40 -7.64
N VAL A 13 -16.38 10.37 -8.37
CA VAL A 13 -15.22 9.51 -8.04
C VAL A 13 -14.52 10.15 -6.83
N LEU A 14 -14.89 9.71 -5.63
CA LEU A 14 -14.15 10.04 -4.42
C LEU A 14 -12.97 9.05 -4.31
N GLY A 15 -11.76 9.55 -4.53
CA GLY A 15 -10.54 8.78 -4.26
C GLY A 15 -10.50 8.39 -2.79
N ALA A 16 -10.49 7.09 -2.51
CA ALA A 16 -10.41 6.54 -1.18
C ALA A 16 -9.04 6.88 -0.56
N ASN A 17 -9.04 7.78 0.43
CA ASN A 17 -7.88 8.01 1.27
C ASN A 17 -7.99 7.09 2.47
N ALA A 18 -7.40 5.89 2.38
CA ALA A 18 -7.29 4.99 3.52
C ALA A 18 -6.57 5.72 4.67
N ASN A 19 -7.32 6.09 5.71
CA ASN A 19 -6.83 6.90 6.81
C ASN A 19 -6.32 5.98 7.92
N CYS A 20 -5.05 5.59 7.83
CA CYS A 20 -4.41 4.70 8.80
C CYS A 20 -4.06 5.44 10.11
N LYS A 21 -5.09 5.94 10.81
CA LYS A 21 -4.95 6.64 12.09
C LYS A 21 -4.78 5.61 13.21
N GLY A 22 -3.63 5.63 13.88
CA GLY A 22 -3.29 4.65 14.92
C GLY A 22 -2.63 3.38 14.38
N SER A 23 -1.83 3.51 13.32
CA SER A 23 -1.05 2.41 12.77
C SER A 23 -0.07 1.82 13.79
N THR A 24 0.16 0.52 13.73
CA THR A 24 1.24 -0.14 14.48
C THR A 24 2.41 -0.36 13.54
N GLU A 25 3.57 0.20 13.87
CA GLU A 25 4.79 -0.04 13.09
C GLU A 25 5.28 -1.47 13.30
N LEU A 26 5.49 -2.20 12.21
CA LEU A 26 5.93 -3.60 12.20
C LEU A 26 7.41 -3.75 11.81
N GLY A 27 8.05 -2.63 11.45
CA GLY A 27 9.43 -2.56 11.02
C GLY A 27 9.59 -1.91 9.65
N ALA A 28 10.80 -2.01 9.09
CA ALA A 28 11.12 -1.45 7.79
C ALA A 28 12.05 -2.36 6.98
N VAL A 29 11.91 -2.31 5.66
CA VAL A 29 12.77 -3.00 4.70
C VAL A 29 13.70 -1.99 4.06
N ASN A 30 15.01 -2.15 4.28
CA ASN A 30 16.02 -1.28 3.68
C ASN A 30 16.42 -1.77 2.29
N PHE A 31 16.80 -0.81 1.44
CA PHE A 31 17.26 -1.06 0.09
C PHE A 31 18.58 -0.33 -0.17
N ASP A 32 19.47 -1.01 -0.91
CA ASP A 32 20.67 -0.38 -1.41
C ASP A 32 20.35 0.77 -2.36
N LYS A 33 21.30 1.70 -2.50
CA LYS A 33 21.20 2.82 -3.43
C LYS A 33 20.95 2.28 -4.85
N ASN A 34 19.99 2.87 -5.56
CA ASN A 34 19.64 2.51 -6.94
C ASN A 34 19.22 1.05 -7.14
N SER A 35 18.84 0.36 -6.06
CA SER A 35 18.41 -1.04 -6.08
C SER A 35 16.99 -1.20 -5.56
N SER A 36 16.23 -2.08 -6.21
CA SER A 36 14.95 -2.56 -5.68
C SER A 36 15.11 -3.80 -4.79
N TYR A 37 16.29 -4.39 -4.69
CA TYR A 37 16.54 -5.60 -3.91
C TYR A 37 16.82 -5.23 -2.46
N PHE A 38 16.14 -5.91 -1.54
CA PHE A 38 16.42 -5.84 -0.12
C PHE A 38 17.41 -6.94 0.27
N ASP A 39 18.13 -6.72 1.36
CA ASP A 39 19.19 -7.60 1.85
C ASP A 39 18.67 -8.70 2.78
N ALA A 40 19.59 -9.41 3.44
CA ALA A 40 19.26 -10.44 4.41
C ALA A 40 18.50 -9.88 5.62
N ALA A 41 18.77 -8.63 6.04
CA ALA A 41 18.06 -7.99 7.13
C ALA A 41 16.60 -7.71 6.74
N GLY A 42 16.36 -7.18 5.53
CA GLY A 42 15.01 -7.03 4.97
C GLY A 42 14.26 -8.36 4.89
N THR A 43 14.94 -9.44 4.49
CA THR A 43 14.36 -10.79 4.47
C THR A 43 13.98 -11.26 5.88
N ALA A 44 14.80 -10.98 6.89
CA ALA A 44 14.51 -11.33 8.28
C ALA A 44 13.28 -10.57 8.82
N THR A 45 13.19 -9.27 8.55
CA THR A 45 12.01 -8.45 8.89
C THR A 45 10.72 -9.03 8.29
N LEU A 46 10.75 -9.41 7.01
CA LEU A 46 9.57 -9.97 6.33
C LEU A 46 9.18 -11.35 6.85
N LYS A 47 10.15 -12.19 7.24
CA LYS A 47 9.88 -13.47 7.91
C LYS A 47 9.22 -13.28 9.27
N GLN A 48 9.73 -12.36 10.08
CA GLN A 48 9.15 -12.04 11.38
C GLN A 48 7.71 -11.51 11.25
N LEU A 49 7.44 -10.71 10.22
CA LEU A 49 6.08 -10.26 9.90
C LEU A 49 5.14 -11.45 9.62
N LEU A 50 5.57 -12.41 8.79
CA LEU A 50 4.79 -13.60 8.45
C LEU A 50 4.48 -14.44 9.70
N GLU A 51 5.45 -14.64 10.58
CA GLU A 51 5.29 -15.38 11.84
C GLU A 51 4.30 -14.69 12.79
N THR A 52 4.42 -13.36 12.93
CA THR A 52 3.53 -12.56 13.78
C THR A 52 2.08 -12.59 13.28
N GLN A 53 1.89 -12.59 11.96
CA GLN A 53 0.56 -12.59 11.37
C GLN A 53 -0.15 -13.95 11.47
N GLN A 54 0.60 -15.04 11.35
CA GLN A 54 0.05 -16.39 11.52
C GLN A 54 -0.38 -16.69 12.96
N THR A 55 0.24 -16.02 13.94
CA THR A 55 0.03 -16.30 15.38
C THR A 55 -0.94 -15.35 16.06
N SER A 56 -1.25 -14.21 15.44
CA SER A 56 -2.08 -13.17 16.05
C SER A 56 -3.54 -13.27 15.61
N ALA A 57 -4.45 -13.48 16.56
CA ALA A 57 -5.90 -13.51 16.34
C ALA A 57 -6.48 -12.14 15.90
N ASP A 58 -5.71 -11.05 16.10
CA ASP A 58 -6.12 -9.66 15.86
C ASP A 58 -5.91 -9.18 14.41
N THR A 59 -5.37 -10.03 13.54
CA THR A 59 -5.11 -9.70 12.13
C THR A 59 -6.33 -9.85 11.23
N GLY A 60 -7.43 -10.40 11.77
CA GLY A 60 -8.66 -10.65 11.03
C GLY A 60 -9.39 -9.39 10.55
N ASN A 61 -9.08 -8.20 11.10
CA ASN A 61 -9.78 -6.95 10.74
C ASN A 61 -8.82 -5.78 10.49
N GLY A 62 -7.99 -5.88 9.46
CA GLY A 62 -7.04 -4.84 9.09
C GLY A 62 -6.33 -5.08 7.76
N TYR A 63 -5.35 -4.22 7.47
CA TYR A 63 -4.51 -4.30 6.30
C TYR A 63 -3.07 -3.90 6.60
N LEU A 64 -2.14 -4.44 5.83
CA LEU A 64 -0.74 -4.05 5.84
C LEU A 64 -0.55 -2.84 4.93
N LEU A 65 -0.11 -1.72 5.48
CA LEU A 65 0.34 -0.56 4.73
C LEU A 65 1.85 -0.65 4.45
N LEU A 66 2.19 -0.55 3.17
CA LEU A 66 3.54 -0.46 2.64
C LEU A 66 3.80 1.00 2.25
N GLU A 67 4.50 1.75 3.09
CA GLU A 67 4.75 3.18 2.88
C GLU A 67 6.21 3.44 2.50
N PHE A 68 6.43 4.03 1.32
CA PHE A 68 7.75 4.47 0.86
C PHE A 68 7.78 5.99 0.79
N ALA A 69 8.80 6.63 1.37
CA ALA A 69 8.90 8.08 1.43
C ALA A 69 10.21 8.57 0.82
N PHE A 70 10.15 9.52 -0.11
CA PHE A 70 11.32 10.17 -0.71
C PHE A 70 10.99 11.60 -1.15
N ASN A 71 12.00 12.44 -1.38
CA ASN A 71 11.76 13.79 -1.89
C ASN A 71 11.60 13.75 -3.42
N ARG A 72 10.39 14.01 -3.93
CA ARG A 72 10.17 14.03 -5.38
C ARG A 72 10.84 15.21 -6.09
N ASN A 73 11.18 16.28 -5.39
CA ASN A 73 11.80 17.46 -5.99
C ASN A 73 13.34 17.36 -6.04
N ALA A 74 13.92 16.21 -5.69
CA ALA A 74 15.35 15.99 -5.74
C ALA A 74 15.84 15.75 -7.19
N GLY A 75 16.67 16.68 -7.68
CA GLY A 75 17.31 16.59 -8.99
C GLY A 75 16.41 16.93 -10.19
N ASP A 76 16.87 16.56 -11.38
CA ASP A 76 16.19 16.84 -12.65
C ASP A 76 15.00 15.90 -12.92
N ASP A 77 14.21 16.23 -13.93
CA ASP A 77 13.01 15.47 -14.35
C ASP A 77 13.27 13.97 -14.57
N GLU A 78 14.45 13.60 -15.07
CA GLU A 78 14.81 12.20 -15.31
C GLU A 78 15.04 11.47 -13.98
N LEU A 79 15.80 12.09 -13.08
CA LEU A 79 16.02 11.54 -11.74
C LEU A 79 14.72 11.43 -10.95
N GLN A 80 13.81 12.39 -11.06
CA GLN A 80 12.51 12.34 -10.39
C GLN A 80 11.65 11.16 -10.89
N LYS A 81 11.61 10.94 -12.21
CA LYS A 81 10.94 9.78 -12.81
C LYS A 81 11.59 8.47 -12.37
N TYR A 82 12.92 8.41 -12.37
CA TYR A 82 13.67 7.26 -11.91
C TYR A 82 13.38 6.92 -10.45
N ASN A 83 13.38 7.92 -9.55
CA ASN A 83 13.11 7.72 -8.13
C ASN A 83 11.68 7.22 -7.88
N MET A 84 10.69 7.74 -8.62
CA MET A 84 9.31 7.25 -8.56
C MET A 84 9.22 5.78 -8.99
N TRP A 85 9.77 5.46 -10.16
CA TRP A 85 9.83 4.09 -10.68
C TRP A 85 10.53 3.13 -9.70
N LEU A 86 11.61 3.58 -9.06
CA LEU A 86 12.35 2.77 -8.10
C LEU A 86 11.55 2.52 -6.81
N ALA A 87 10.81 3.52 -6.33
CA ALA A 87 9.91 3.37 -5.18
C ALA A 87 8.81 2.34 -5.46
N GLU A 88 8.18 2.41 -6.65
CA GLU A 88 7.16 1.44 -7.08
C GLU A 88 7.73 0.01 -7.12
N ARG A 89 8.90 -0.19 -7.72
CA ARG A 89 9.54 -1.51 -7.79
C ARG A 89 9.91 -2.09 -6.43
N ARG A 90 10.31 -1.24 -5.48
CA ARG A 90 10.61 -1.66 -4.11
C ARG A 90 9.36 -2.18 -3.41
N ILE A 91 8.25 -1.45 -3.55
CA ILE A 91 6.94 -1.87 -3.04
C ILE A 91 6.50 -3.18 -3.69
N GLU A 92 6.53 -3.28 -5.01
CA GLU A 92 6.12 -4.50 -5.74
C GLU A 92 6.92 -5.70 -5.30
N ARG A 93 8.24 -5.56 -5.13
CA ARG A 93 9.09 -6.67 -4.72
C ARG A 93 8.77 -7.19 -3.33
N VAL A 94 8.47 -6.30 -2.39
CA VAL A 94 8.02 -6.70 -1.05
C VAL A 94 6.64 -7.34 -1.10
N LYS A 95 5.69 -6.77 -1.88
CA LYS A 95 4.38 -7.39 -2.11
C LYS A 95 4.52 -8.81 -2.68
N SER A 96 5.28 -8.99 -3.75
CA SER A 96 5.49 -10.30 -4.36
C SER A 96 6.12 -11.30 -3.39
N TYR A 97 7.09 -10.87 -2.58
CA TYR A 97 7.67 -11.73 -1.54
C TYR A 97 6.60 -12.23 -0.57
N LEU A 98 5.79 -11.31 -0.02
CA LEU A 98 4.75 -11.64 0.95
C LEU A 98 3.65 -12.52 0.35
N ILE A 99 3.19 -12.22 -0.87
CA ILE A 99 2.20 -13.03 -1.60
C ILE A 99 2.72 -14.46 -1.80
N ASN A 100 3.95 -14.60 -2.30
CA ASN A 100 4.56 -15.91 -2.55
C ASN A 100 4.79 -16.71 -1.26
N ALA A 101 4.93 -16.03 -0.12
CA ALA A 101 5.06 -16.63 1.19
C ALA A 101 3.69 -16.93 1.86
N GLY A 102 2.57 -16.65 1.18
CA GLY A 102 1.22 -16.94 1.69
C GLY A 102 0.66 -15.88 2.64
N PHE A 103 1.11 -14.63 2.55
CA PHE A 103 0.53 -13.54 3.33
C PHE A 103 -0.94 -13.30 2.93
N GLY A 104 -1.87 -13.55 3.85
CA GLY A 104 -3.30 -13.59 3.54
C GLY A 104 -4.05 -12.27 3.74
N ALA A 105 -3.48 -11.27 4.40
CA ALA A 105 -4.14 -9.99 4.64
C ALA A 105 -4.02 -9.03 3.46
N MET A 106 -4.95 -8.08 3.35
CA MET A 106 -4.89 -7.04 2.33
C MET A 106 -3.62 -6.21 2.49
N MET A 107 -2.99 -5.86 1.36
CA MET A 107 -1.85 -4.95 1.32
C MET A 107 -2.20 -3.68 0.55
N VAL A 108 -2.05 -2.53 1.22
CA VAL A 108 -2.21 -1.19 0.63
C VAL A 108 -0.82 -0.56 0.51
N SER A 109 -0.57 0.17 -0.58
CA SER A 109 0.70 0.87 -0.79
C SER A 109 0.51 2.37 -0.83
N ARG A 110 1.46 3.11 -0.27
CA ARG A 110 1.50 4.57 -0.31
C ARG A 110 2.92 5.05 -0.62
N ILE A 111 3.03 6.00 -1.54
CA ILE A 111 4.28 6.73 -1.81
C ILE A 111 4.11 8.16 -1.32
N ARG A 112 4.98 8.61 -0.41
CA ARG A 112 5.00 9.98 0.12
C ARG A 112 6.17 10.74 -0.48
N THR A 113 5.86 11.79 -1.22
CA THR A 113 6.82 12.53 -2.05
C THR A 113 7.22 13.89 -1.47
N ALA A 114 6.49 14.38 -0.48
CA ALA A 114 6.71 15.66 0.20
C ALA A 114 7.38 15.46 1.55
N VAL A 115 8.54 14.81 1.55
CA VAL A 115 9.39 14.63 2.73
C VAL A 115 10.76 15.23 2.47
N ASP A 116 11.35 15.84 3.50
CA ASP A 116 12.67 16.47 3.40
C ASP A 116 13.82 15.45 3.53
N THR A 117 13.51 14.20 3.84
CA THR A 117 14.49 13.14 4.09
C THR A 117 14.45 12.07 3.00
N GLU A 118 15.62 11.70 2.49
CA GLU A 118 15.82 10.54 1.63
C GLU A 118 15.84 9.25 2.47
N SER A 119 14.67 8.78 2.89
CA SER A 119 14.57 7.43 3.46
C SER A 119 14.63 6.40 2.34
N ARG A 120 15.55 5.43 2.45
CA ARG A 120 15.63 4.30 1.52
C ARG A 120 14.91 3.07 2.05
N ALA A 121 14.02 3.26 3.02
CA ALA A 121 13.31 2.20 3.69
C ALA A 121 11.83 2.18 3.29
N LEU A 122 11.29 0.99 3.06
CA LEU A 122 9.85 0.76 3.00
C LEU A 122 9.37 0.47 4.41
N ALA A 123 8.55 1.35 4.98
CA ALA A 123 7.92 1.12 6.27
C ALA A 123 6.77 0.12 6.13
N LEU A 124 6.68 -0.79 7.10
CA LEU A 124 5.63 -1.79 7.22
C LEU A 124 4.76 -1.42 8.41
N GLN A 125 3.46 -1.19 8.17
CA GLN A 125 2.54 -0.75 9.23
C GLN A 125 1.26 -1.56 9.19
N TRP A 126 0.77 -2.00 10.34
CA TRP A 126 -0.57 -2.56 10.45
C TRP A 126 -1.59 -1.47 10.68
N CYS A 127 -2.61 -1.44 9.83
CA CYS A 127 -3.76 -0.55 9.96
C CYS A 127 -4.96 -1.39 10.37
N LYS A 128 -5.60 -1.08 11.51
CA LYS A 128 -6.89 -1.67 11.86
C LYS A 128 -7.94 -1.14 10.89
N ALA A 129 -8.80 -2.00 10.37
CA ALA A 129 -9.94 -1.55 9.58
C ALA A 129 -10.88 -0.80 10.52
N SER A 130 -11.12 0.48 10.27
CA SER A 130 -12.21 1.19 10.91
C SER A 130 -13.52 0.85 10.19
N ASP A 131 -14.66 0.95 10.87
CA ASP A 131 -15.98 0.69 10.27
C ASP A 131 -16.27 1.61 9.06
N GLU A 132 -15.56 2.75 8.94
CA GLU A 132 -15.65 3.65 7.79
C GLU A 132 -14.87 3.14 6.56
N ASP A 133 -13.80 2.36 6.74
CA ASP A 133 -12.97 1.83 5.65
C ASP A 133 -13.63 0.62 4.95
N GLN A 134 -14.49 -0.14 5.65
CA GLN A 134 -15.12 -1.36 5.11
C GLN A 134 -16.20 -1.10 4.05
N GLY A 135 -16.92 0.02 4.15
CA GLY A 135 -17.93 0.43 3.15
C GLY A 135 -17.31 0.74 1.78
N GLN A 136 -16.03 1.12 1.76
CA GLN A 136 -15.31 1.47 0.53
C GLN A 136 -14.65 0.25 -0.13
N MET A 137 -14.25 -0.76 0.65
CA MET A 137 -13.62 -1.99 0.15
C MET A 137 -14.58 -2.95 -0.57
N LEU A 138 -15.85 -3.02 -0.14
CA LEU A 138 -16.88 -3.83 -0.80
C LEU A 138 -17.28 -3.27 -2.18
N ALA A 139 -17.10 -1.97 -2.40
CA ALA A 139 -17.41 -1.32 -3.67
C ALA A 139 -16.37 -1.65 -4.76
N ASP A 140 -15.07 -1.74 -4.42
CA ASP A 140 -14.00 -2.03 -5.39
C ASP A 140 -13.95 -3.51 -5.82
N ALA A 141 -14.25 -4.46 -4.93
CA ALA A 141 -14.32 -5.88 -5.29
C ALA A 141 -15.47 -6.18 -6.27
N SER A 142 -16.62 -5.49 -6.10
CA SER A 142 -17.77 -5.57 -7.01
C SER A 142 -17.49 -5.03 -8.42
N VAL A 143 -16.56 -4.07 -8.56
CA VAL A 143 -16.18 -3.50 -9.87
C VAL A 143 -15.24 -4.44 -10.63
N ALA A 144 -14.44 -5.26 -9.93
CA ALA A 144 -13.54 -6.24 -10.55
C ALA A 144 -14.31 -7.44 -11.16
N GLU A 145 -15.38 -7.91 -10.52
CA GLU A 145 -16.21 -9.01 -11.06
C GLU A 145 -17.08 -8.58 -12.26
N HIS A 146 -17.37 -7.30 -12.43
CA HIS A 146 -18.14 -6.80 -13.59
C HIS A 146 -17.28 -6.47 -14.82
N ARG A 147 -15.98 -6.81 -14.79
CA ARG A 147 -15.03 -6.65 -15.91
C ARG A 147 -14.47 -7.98 -16.45
N LEU A 148 -15.18 -9.09 -16.23
CA LEU A 148 -14.94 -10.37 -16.89
C LEU A 148 -16.08 -10.74 -17.84
#